data_AF-A0A6V8CBU7-F1
#
_entry.id   AF-A0A6V8CBU7-F1
#
_cell.length_a   1.000
_cell.length_b   1.000
_cell.length_c   1.000
_cell.angle_alpha   90.00
_cell.angle_beta   90.00
_cell.angle_gamma   90.00
#
_symmetry.space_group_name_H-M   'P 1'
#
loop_
_entity.id
_entity.type
_entity.pdbx_description
1 polymer ?
#
loop_
_entity_poly.entity_id
_entity_poly.type
_entity_poly.pdbx_seq_one_letter_code
_entity_poly.pdbx_strand_id
1 'polypeptide(L)'
;MPLSGCLSDAPSAEGDGDDDDRLRLEDRHLVDWNWTGSYSRVLEDGPYTALPVQEALVEVDTSDIWETGPATSEVHLSYWLPSNTEAGAQVPVIAVISPYYSYGPQGSESSPTNVVSPGRGEFIFENYVPHGYALAQVAVFGTEESSGCFDYRGAGEGLGIHAAVEWLGQR
;
A
#
# COMPACT_ATOMS: atom_id res chain seq x y z
N MET A 1 -6.31 -13.19 -44.15
CA MET A 1 -5.97 -12.89 -42.75
C MET A 1 -4.78 -13.77 -42.40
N PRO A 2 -3.53 -13.26 -42.41
CA PRO A 2 -2.37 -14.09 -42.13
C PRO A 2 -2.20 -14.22 -40.61
N LEU A 3 -2.16 -15.46 -40.13
CA LEU A 3 -1.64 -15.80 -38.80
C LEU A 3 -0.12 -15.51 -38.82
N SER A 4 0.33 -14.57 -38.01
CA SER A 4 1.75 -14.34 -37.76
C SER A 4 2.17 -15.17 -36.55
N GLY A 5 2.69 -16.37 -36.81
CA GLY A 5 3.37 -17.22 -35.82
C GLY A 5 4.70 -17.65 -36.41
N CYS A 6 5.80 -17.12 -35.89
CA CYS A 6 7.15 -17.53 -36.26
C CYS A 6 7.49 -18.83 -35.51
N LEU A 7 7.33 -19.96 -36.18
CA LEU A 7 8.02 -21.21 -35.83
C LEU A 7 9.41 -21.16 -36.48
N SER A 8 10.40 -20.69 -35.73
CA SER A 8 11.81 -20.91 -36.06
C SER A 8 12.40 -21.86 -35.02
N ASP A 9 12.76 -23.04 -35.50
CA ASP A 9 13.51 -24.07 -34.80
C ASP A 9 14.94 -23.54 -34.55
N ALA A 10 15.11 -22.83 -33.45
CA ALA A 10 16.42 -22.45 -32.93
C ALA A 10 16.78 -23.44 -31.83
N PRO A 11 17.99 -24.01 -31.82
CA PRO A 11 18.40 -24.93 -30.76
C PRO A 11 18.23 -24.20 -29.44
N SER A 12 17.53 -24.86 -28.51
CA SER A 12 17.35 -24.42 -27.13
C SER A 12 18.69 -23.95 -26.61
N ALA A 13 18.88 -22.64 -26.52
CA ALA A 13 19.86 -22.12 -25.62
C ALA A 13 19.34 -22.56 -24.25
N GLU A 14 19.93 -23.62 -23.70
CA GLU A 14 20.00 -23.83 -22.26
C GLU A 14 20.73 -22.60 -21.71
N GLY A 15 20.00 -21.49 -21.63
CA GLY A 15 20.33 -20.41 -20.74
C GLY A 15 20.12 -21.00 -19.36
N ASP A 16 21.24 -21.24 -18.69
CA ASP A 16 21.33 -21.45 -17.24
C ASP A 16 20.24 -20.62 -16.59
N GLY A 17 19.23 -21.32 -16.07
CA GLY A 17 18.07 -20.70 -15.46
C GLY A 17 18.57 -19.86 -14.32
N ASP A 18 18.39 -18.55 -14.46
CA ASP A 18 18.56 -17.54 -13.45
C ASP A 18 18.22 -18.13 -12.06
N ASP A 19 19.15 -17.96 -11.12
CA ASP A 19 19.08 -18.39 -9.72
C ASP A 19 17.99 -17.58 -8.99
N ASP A 20 16.76 -17.62 -9.49
CA ASP A 20 15.57 -17.07 -8.86
C ASP A 20 15.15 -18.11 -7.83
N ASP A 21 15.51 -17.85 -6.57
CA ASP A 21 15.12 -18.57 -5.33
C ASP A 21 13.58 -18.74 -5.17
N ARG A 22 12.80 -18.39 -6.20
CA ARG A 22 11.36 -18.51 -6.27
C ARG A 22 10.94 -19.88 -6.77
N LEU A 23 10.03 -20.50 -6.03
CA LEU A 23 9.33 -21.71 -6.47
C LEU A 23 8.71 -21.56 -7.86
N ARG A 24 9.08 -22.50 -8.74
CA ARG A 24 8.49 -22.70 -10.06
C ARG A 24 6.99 -22.79 -9.95
N LEU A 25 6.28 -22.14 -10.87
CA LEU A 25 4.81 -22.04 -10.83
C LEU A 25 4.14 -23.41 -10.74
N GLU A 26 4.65 -24.37 -11.51
CA GLU A 26 4.20 -25.75 -11.55
C GLU A 26 4.43 -26.51 -10.25
N ASP A 27 5.42 -26.15 -9.43
CA ASP A 27 5.76 -26.86 -8.20
C ASP A 27 5.04 -26.30 -6.97
N ARG A 28 4.43 -25.11 -7.08
CA ARG A 28 3.73 -24.43 -5.96
C ARG A 28 2.60 -25.24 -5.33
N HIS A 29 2.00 -26.17 -6.07
CA HIS A 29 0.94 -27.05 -5.56
C HIS A 29 1.46 -28.17 -4.63
N LEU A 30 2.78 -28.42 -4.61
CA LEU A 30 3.42 -29.41 -3.76
C LEU A 30 3.84 -28.85 -2.40
N VAL A 31 3.73 -27.53 -2.22
CA VAL A 31 4.15 -26.81 -1.02
C VAL A 31 3.08 -26.91 0.06
N ASP A 32 3.52 -27.07 1.31
CA ASP A 32 2.62 -27.00 2.46
C ASP A 32 2.36 -25.54 2.84
N TRP A 33 1.19 -25.04 2.45
CA TRP A 33 0.79 -23.66 2.65
C TRP A 33 0.14 -23.47 4.03
N ASN A 34 0.52 -22.41 4.74
CA ASN A 34 -0.15 -22.05 5.98
C ASN A 34 -1.52 -21.39 5.71
N TRP A 35 -2.59 -22.16 5.90
CA TRP A 35 -3.99 -21.70 5.74
C TRP A 35 -4.70 -21.39 7.06
N THR A 36 -3.98 -21.28 8.18
CA THR A 36 -4.60 -21.13 9.50
C THR A 36 -5.14 -19.73 9.81
N GLY A 37 -4.70 -18.72 9.05
CA GLY A 37 -5.08 -17.31 9.22
C GLY A 37 -6.38 -16.91 8.52
N SER A 38 -6.85 -15.70 8.81
CA SER A 38 -7.99 -15.03 8.14
C SER A 38 -7.61 -14.40 6.78
N TYR A 39 -6.32 -14.39 6.44
CA TYR A 39 -5.76 -13.81 5.23
C TYR A 39 -4.72 -14.74 4.60
N SER A 40 -4.42 -14.54 3.32
CA SER A 40 -3.37 -15.30 2.62
C SER A 40 -2.00 -14.96 3.19
N ARG A 41 -1.16 -15.98 3.43
CA ARG A 41 0.21 -15.82 3.91
C ARG A 41 1.24 -16.04 2.80
N VAL A 42 2.35 -15.33 2.88
CA VAL A 42 3.56 -15.66 2.13
C VAL A 42 4.15 -16.98 2.65
N LEU A 43 5.01 -17.60 1.85
CA LEU A 43 5.52 -18.94 2.15
C LEU A 43 6.44 -18.96 3.38
N GLU A 44 7.31 -17.97 3.49
CA GLU A 44 8.27 -17.83 4.56
C GLU A 44 8.08 -16.49 5.26
N ASP A 45 8.31 -16.46 6.57
CA ASP A 45 8.26 -15.22 7.33
C ASP A 45 9.51 -14.38 7.02
N GLY A 46 9.33 -13.07 6.86
CA GLY A 46 10.44 -12.15 6.59
C GLY A 46 11.27 -11.83 7.84
N PRO A 47 12.53 -11.41 7.70
CA PRO A 47 13.45 -11.23 8.83
C PRO A 47 13.19 -9.94 9.63
N TYR A 48 12.35 -9.03 9.14
CA TYR A 48 12.13 -7.72 9.76
C TYR A 48 10.85 -7.69 10.61
N THR A 49 10.80 -6.77 11.57
CA THR A 49 9.59 -6.48 12.34
C THR A 49 9.06 -5.10 12.00
N ALA A 50 7.78 -4.86 12.23
CA ALA A 50 7.18 -3.54 12.12
C ALA A 50 7.64 -2.64 13.28
N LEU A 51 8.08 -1.43 12.96
CA LEU A 51 8.33 -0.37 13.92
C LEU A 51 7.00 0.26 14.38
N PRO A 52 6.99 1.03 15.48
CA PRO A 52 5.80 1.75 15.93
C PRO A 52 5.21 2.63 14.82
N VAL A 53 3.88 2.80 14.88
CA VAL A 53 3.14 3.68 13.96
C VAL A 53 3.69 5.10 13.99
N GLN A 54 3.76 5.72 12.83
CA GLN A 54 4.06 7.13 12.65
C GLN A 54 2.90 7.80 11.92
N GLU A 55 2.65 9.07 12.22
CA GLU A 55 1.51 9.83 11.70
C GLU A 55 2.01 11.15 11.10
N ALA A 56 1.33 11.62 10.05
CA ALA A 56 1.66 12.88 9.39
C ALA A 56 0.42 13.55 8.82
N LEU A 57 0.44 14.89 8.86
CA LEU A 57 -0.49 15.75 8.13
C LEU A 57 0.27 16.38 6.96
N VAL A 58 -0.23 16.13 5.75
CA VAL A 58 0.33 16.66 4.50
C VAL A 58 -0.51 17.85 4.07
N GLU A 59 0.04 19.06 4.17
CA GLU A 59 -0.61 20.27 3.68
C GLU A 59 -0.63 20.29 2.15
N VAL A 60 -1.78 20.66 1.57
CA VAL A 60 -2.07 20.70 0.14
C VAL A 60 -2.74 22.02 -0.19
N ASP A 61 -2.24 22.69 -1.23
CA ASP A 61 -2.90 23.88 -1.80
C ASP A 61 -4.14 23.46 -2.60
N THR A 62 -5.30 23.92 -2.16
CA THR A 62 -6.62 23.58 -2.73
C THR A 62 -7.31 24.80 -3.34
N SER A 63 -6.63 25.95 -3.43
CA SER A 63 -7.24 27.22 -3.88
C SER A 63 -7.84 27.15 -5.27
N ASP A 64 -7.23 26.36 -6.15
CA ASP A 64 -7.62 26.22 -7.56
C ASP A 64 -8.61 25.08 -7.81
N ILE A 65 -8.94 24.31 -6.77
CA ILE A 65 -9.80 23.12 -6.88
C ILE A 65 -11.24 23.44 -6.50
N TRP A 66 -11.46 24.13 -5.37
CA TRP A 66 -12.79 24.40 -4.86
C TRP A 66 -13.17 25.87 -5.06
N GLU A 67 -14.27 26.12 -5.78
CA GLU A 67 -14.83 27.48 -5.95
C GLU A 67 -15.21 28.10 -4.60
N THR A 68 -15.69 27.26 -3.67
CA THR A 68 -15.95 27.63 -2.28
C THR A 68 -15.36 26.57 -1.36
N GLY A 69 -14.14 26.77 -0.90
CA GLY A 69 -13.44 25.88 0.01
C GLY A 69 -12.27 26.60 0.68
N PRO A 70 -11.60 25.97 1.66
CA PRO A 70 -10.36 26.52 2.20
C PRO A 70 -9.28 26.54 1.11
N ALA A 71 -8.40 27.54 1.17
CA ALA A 71 -7.29 27.66 0.22
C ALA A 71 -6.22 26.58 0.42
N THR A 72 -6.16 25.99 1.62
CA THR A 72 -5.30 24.85 1.93
C THR A 72 -6.10 23.79 2.67
N SER A 73 -5.69 22.54 2.56
CA SER A 73 -6.24 21.41 3.34
C SER A 73 -5.16 20.39 3.63
N GLU A 74 -5.42 19.53 4.60
CA GLU A 74 -4.44 18.56 5.10
C GLU A 74 -4.95 17.13 4.85
N VAL A 75 -4.06 16.29 4.35
CA VAL A 75 -4.26 14.85 4.24
C VAL A 75 -3.58 14.18 5.41
N HIS A 76 -4.34 13.45 6.23
CA HIS A 76 -3.80 12.63 7.30
C HIS A 76 -3.40 11.24 6.78
N LEU A 77 -2.22 10.79 7.19
CA LEU A 77 -1.75 9.45 6.94
C LEU A 77 -1.03 8.87 8.15
N SER A 78 -1.12 7.55 8.29
CA SER A 78 -0.36 6.76 9.24
C SER A 78 0.48 5.73 8.49
N TYR A 79 1.68 5.45 8.97
CA TYR A 79 2.57 4.49 8.32
C TYR A 79 3.42 3.71 9.30
N TRP A 80 3.81 2.51 8.87
CA TRP A 80 4.69 1.59 9.58
C TRP A 80 5.89 1.29 8.71
N LEU A 81 7.07 1.49 9.28
CA LEU A 81 8.33 1.16 8.66
C LEU A 81 8.81 -0.22 9.13
N PRO A 82 9.47 -1.00 8.27
CA PRO A 82 10.17 -2.22 8.69
C PRO A 82 11.48 -1.87 9.41
N SER A 83 11.90 -2.72 10.35
CA SER A 83 13.08 -2.52 11.21
C SER A 83 14.41 -2.30 10.47
N ASN A 84 14.56 -2.77 9.23
CA ASN A 84 15.76 -2.46 8.42
C ASN A 84 15.92 -0.97 8.09
N THR A 85 14.86 -0.18 8.17
CA THR A 85 14.93 1.28 8.02
C THR A 85 15.74 1.94 9.14
N GLU A 86 15.85 1.34 10.33
CA GLU A 86 16.73 1.83 11.41
C GLU A 86 18.22 1.77 11.01
N ALA A 87 18.58 0.88 10.09
CA ALA A 87 19.91 0.80 9.49
C ALA A 87 20.08 1.72 8.26
N GLY A 88 19.07 2.55 7.94
CA GLY A 88 19.09 3.48 6.82
C GLY A 88 18.65 2.89 5.48
N ALA A 89 18.01 1.72 5.46
CA ALA A 89 17.46 1.16 4.23
C ALA A 89 16.29 2.01 3.71
N GLN A 90 16.30 2.33 2.42
CA GLN A 90 15.13 2.85 1.72
C GLN A 90 14.26 1.68 1.27
N VAL A 91 12.95 1.79 1.50
CA VAL A 91 11.99 0.69 1.30
C VAL A 91 10.81 1.11 0.44
N PRO A 92 10.26 0.21 -0.39
CA PRO A 92 9.01 0.48 -1.10
C PRO A 92 7.84 0.62 -0.13
N VAL A 93 6.89 1.51 -0.46
CA VAL A 93 5.68 1.75 0.34
C VAL A 93 4.48 1.13 -0.37
N ILE A 94 3.69 0.34 0.35
CA ILE A 94 2.36 -0.09 -0.08
C ILE A 94 1.34 0.81 0.62
N ALA A 95 0.66 1.65 -0.15
CA ALA A 95 -0.33 2.59 0.38
C ALA A 95 -1.76 2.06 0.20
N VAL A 96 -2.54 2.06 1.27
CA VAL A 96 -3.99 1.87 1.26
C VAL A 96 -4.64 3.23 1.44
N ILE A 97 -5.33 3.68 0.40
CA ILE A 97 -5.96 5.00 0.37
C ILE A 97 -7.47 4.77 0.36
N SER A 98 -8.18 5.37 1.32
CA SER A 98 -9.59 5.06 1.52
C SER A 98 -10.36 6.22 2.15
N PRO A 99 -11.60 6.50 1.69
CA PRO A 99 -12.50 7.44 2.35
C PRO A 99 -13.20 6.85 3.58
N TYR A 100 -12.87 5.60 3.92
CA TYR A 100 -13.62 4.86 4.92
C TYR A 100 -12.87 4.71 6.24
N TYR A 101 -11.79 5.45 6.51
CA TYR A 101 -11.18 5.51 7.85
C TYR A 101 -12.07 6.34 8.81
N SER A 102 -12.24 5.88 10.05
CA SER A 102 -13.16 6.49 11.05
C SER A 102 -14.55 6.79 10.50
N TYR A 103 -15.06 5.94 9.61
CA TYR A 103 -16.32 6.12 8.90
C TYR A 103 -17.39 5.20 9.47
N GLY A 104 -18.56 5.75 9.78
CA GLY A 104 -19.73 4.99 10.22
C GLY A 104 -20.58 5.75 11.24
N PRO A 105 -21.68 5.14 11.72
CA PRO A 105 -22.44 5.68 12.85
C PRO A 105 -21.59 5.69 14.12
N GLN A 106 -21.83 6.67 15.00
CA GLN A 106 -21.15 6.80 16.29
C GLN A 106 -21.18 5.49 17.10
N GLY A 107 -20.02 4.99 17.50
CA GLY A 107 -19.83 3.72 18.23
C GLY A 107 -19.74 2.48 17.33
N SER A 108 -19.75 2.65 16.01
CA SER A 108 -19.64 1.59 15.00
C SER A 108 -18.79 2.02 13.80
N GLU A 109 -17.98 3.06 14.00
CA GLU A 109 -17.04 3.54 13.02
C GLU A 109 -16.03 2.45 12.71
N SER A 110 -15.61 2.44 11.45
CA SER A 110 -14.46 1.68 11.03
C SER A 110 -13.18 2.21 11.71
N SER A 111 -12.10 1.43 11.66
CA SER A 111 -10.83 1.82 12.29
C SER A 111 -10.24 3.11 11.69
N PRO A 112 -9.53 3.91 12.50
CA PRO A 112 -8.71 5.03 12.02
C PRO A 112 -7.47 4.54 11.25
N THR A 113 -6.74 5.46 10.63
CA THR A 113 -5.53 5.17 9.85
C THR A 113 -4.39 4.64 10.71
N ASN A 114 -4.31 4.96 12.00
CA ASN A 114 -3.24 4.47 12.88
C ASN A 114 -3.50 3.08 13.48
N VAL A 115 -4.58 2.42 13.08
CA VAL A 115 -4.91 1.05 13.46
C VAL A 115 -4.92 0.16 12.23
N VAL A 116 -4.09 -0.88 12.25
CA VAL A 116 -4.15 -1.96 11.26
C VAL A 116 -5.35 -2.84 11.59
N SER A 117 -6.32 -2.91 10.67
CA SER A 117 -7.53 -3.73 10.85
C SER A 117 -7.67 -4.81 9.77
N PRO A 118 -8.46 -5.86 10.04
CA PRO A 118 -8.86 -6.82 9.02
C PRO A 118 -9.47 -6.11 7.81
N GLY A 119 -9.10 -6.54 6.61
CA GLY A 119 -9.60 -5.98 5.35
C GLY A 119 -9.04 -4.61 4.94
N ARG A 120 -8.16 -3.98 5.72
CA ARG A 120 -7.58 -2.65 5.42
C ARG A 120 -6.06 -2.55 5.49
N GLY A 121 -5.38 -3.68 5.53
CA GLY A 121 -3.92 -3.67 5.55
C GLY A 121 -3.33 -4.76 6.41
N GLU A 122 -4.12 -5.49 7.21
CA GLU A 122 -3.61 -6.60 8.04
C GLU A 122 -2.79 -7.61 7.22
N PHE A 123 -3.29 -8.06 6.07
CA PHE A 123 -2.52 -8.97 5.21
C PHE A 123 -1.24 -8.33 4.67
N ILE A 124 -1.21 -7.00 4.47
CA ILE A 124 -0.04 -6.28 3.98
C ILE A 124 0.98 -6.14 5.10
N PHE A 125 0.50 -5.72 6.27
CA PHE A 125 1.27 -5.55 7.48
C PHE A 125 1.97 -6.84 7.88
N GLU A 126 1.24 -7.95 7.95
CA GLU A 126 1.76 -9.23 8.42
C GLU A 126 2.66 -9.93 7.38
N ASN A 127 2.41 -9.75 6.08
CA ASN A 127 3.21 -10.43 5.06
C ASN A 127 4.35 -9.58 4.50
N TYR A 128 4.13 -8.30 4.22
CA TYR A 128 5.07 -7.49 3.42
C TYR A 128 5.97 -6.61 4.28
N VAL A 129 5.53 -6.18 5.47
CA VAL A 129 6.41 -5.42 6.37
C VAL A 129 7.62 -6.27 6.80
N PRO A 130 7.45 -7.55 7.18
CA PRO A 130 8.61 -8.41 7.45
C PRO A 130 9.56 -8.61 6.27
N HIS A 131 9.08 -8.38 5.04
CA HIS A 131 9.86 -8.46 3.80
C HIS A 131 10.45 -7.12 3.35
N GLY A 132 10.40 -6.09 4.20
CA GLY A 132 11.05 -4.82 3.94
C GLY A 132 10.20 -3.86 3.10
N TYR A 133 8.88 -3.98 3.15
CA TYR A 133 7.96 -2.95 2.63
C TYR A 133 7.44 -2.10 3.78
N ALA A 134 7.22 -0.81 3.57
CA ALA A 134 6.43 0.00 4.48
C ALA A 134 4.94 -0.13 4.14
N LEU A 135 4.08 -0.02 5.15
CA LEU A 135 2.63 0.13 4.98
C LEU A 135 2.27 1.59 5.26
N ALA A 136 1.49 2.22 4.39
CA ALA A 136 0.85 3.50 4.65
C ALA A 136 -0.68 3.38 4.52
N GLN A 137 -1.40 4.04 5.41
CA GLN A 137 -2.85 4.17 5.41
C GLN A 137 -3.19 5.65 5.31
N VAL A 138 -3.88 6.05 4.24
CA VAL A 138 -4.15 7.46 3.90
C VAL A 138 -5.66 7.70 3.90
N ALA A 139 -6.10 8.64 4.74
CA ALA A 139 -7.46 9.16 4.70
C ALA A 139 -7.56 10.24 3.62
N VAL A 140 -8.63 10.23 2.82
CA VAL A 140 -8.85 11.32 1.84
C VAL A 140 -9.46 12.54 2.55
N PHE A 141 -9.46 13.69 1.88
CA PHE A 141 -10.04 14.93 2.43
C PHE A 141 -11.44 14.75 3.02
N GLY A 142 -11.70 15.45 4.13
CA GLY A 142 -12.98 15.42 4.83
C GLY A 142 -13.31 14.09 5.52
N THR A 143 -12.34 13.18 5.66
CA THR A 143 -12.48 11.91 6.37
C THR A 143 -11.43 11.77 7.47
N GLU A 144 -11.78 11.07 8.54
CA GLU A 144 -10.91 10.88 9.71
C GLU A 144 -10.30 12.22 10.21
N GLU A 145 -8.98 12.36 10.25
CA GLU A 145 -8.30 13.59 10.68
C GLU A 145 -7.91 14.50 9.50
N SER A 146 -8.22 14.11 8.26
CA SER A 146 -8.00 14.95 7.09
C SER A 146 -9.00 16.11 7.04
N SER A 147 -8.52 17.31 6.72
CA SER A 147 -9.37 18.49 6.56
C SER A 147 -9.88 18.64 5.12
N GLY A 148 -10.49 19.78 4.80
CA GLY A 148 -11.03 20.05 3.46
C GLY A 148 -12.40 19.41 3.19
N CYS A 149 -12.85 19.52 1.94
CA CYS A 149 -14.13 18.98 1.51
C CYS A 149 -13.96 17.57 0.92
N PHE A 150 -14.84 16.65 1.32
CA PHE A 150 -14.90 15.34 0.69
C PHE A 150 -15.46 15.48 -0.74
N ASP A 151 -14.61 15.20 -1.72
CA ASP A 151 -14.90 15.36 -3.15
C ASP A 151 -14.82 14.00 -3.86
N TYR A 152 -15.84 13.16 -3.65
CA TYR A 152 -15.84 11.76 -4.08
C TYR A 152 -15.53 11.59 -5.57
N ARG A 153 -14.38 10.96 -5.87
CA ARG A 153 -13.85 10.78 -7.25
C ARG A 153 -13.63 12.09 -8.02
N GLY A 154 -13.67 13.23 -7.34
CA GLY A 154 -13.44 14.53 -7.94
C GLY A 154 -11.97 14.92 -7.95
N ALA A 155 -11.71 16.14 -8.42
CA ALA A 155 -10.36 16.66 -8.57
C ALA A 155 -9.68 16.88 -7.20
N GLY A 156 -10.44 17.24 -6.16
CA GLY A 156 -9.91 17.43 -4.82
C GLY A 156 -9.42 16.12 -4.20
N GLU A 157 -10.19 15.03 -4.31
CA GLU A 157 -9.74 13.71 -3.86
C GLU A 157 -8.48 13.30 -4.61
N GLY A 158 -8.45 13.45 -5.94
CA GLY A 158 -7.27 13.15 -6.75
C GLY A 158 -6.02 13.94 -6.35
N LEU A 159 -6.18 15.24 -6.04
CA LEU A 159 -5.08 16.09 -5.60
C LEU A 159 -4.55 15.68 -4.24
N GLY A 160 -5.42 15.41 -3.27
CA GLY A 160 -5.01 14.94 -1.94
C GLY A 160 -4.26 13.61 -2.01
N ILE A 161 -4.74 12.68 -2.84
CA ILE A 161 -4.07 11.40 -3.11
C ILE A 161 -2.68 11.62 -3.71
N HIS A 162 -2.58 12.48 -4.71
CA HIS A 162 -1.29 12.80 -5.34
C HIS A 162 -0.30 13.37 -4.32
N ALA A 163 -0.73 14.34 -3.50
CA ALA A 163 0.12 14.95 -2.48
C ALA A 163 0.62 13.93 -1.45
N ALA A 164 -0.24 13.01 -0.99
CA ALA A 164 0.16 11.96 -0.08
C ALA A 164 1.18 10.98 -0.70
N VAL A 165 0.99 10.60 -1.96
CA VAL A 165 1.93 9.71 -2.68
C VAL A 165 3.29 10.39 -2.88
N GLU A 166 3.31 11.65 -3.28
CA GLU A 166 4.55 12.44 -3.41
C GLU A 166 5.26 12.58 -2.07
N TRP A 167 4.52 12.85 -0.99
CA TRP A 167 5.08 12.94 0.35
C TRP A 167 5.73 11.61 0.77
N LEU A 168 5.05 10.48 0.56
CA LEU A 168 5.58 9.15 0.86
C LEU A 168 6.83 8.81 0.02
N GLY A 169 6.88 9.27 -1.23
CA GLY A 169 8.03 9.04 -2.13
C GLY A 169 9.27 9.88 -1.82
N GLN A 170 9.15 10.91 -0.99
CA GLN A 170 10.24 11.82 -0.63
C GLN A 170 10.86 11.54 0.76
N ARG A 171 10.37 10.54 1.48
CA ARG A 171 10.80 10.20 2.85
C ARG A 171 11.70 8.97 2.91
#